data_AF-A0A264W6B2-F1
#
_entry.id   AF-A0A264W6B2-F1
#
_cell.length_a   1.000
_cell.length_b   1.000
_cell.length_c   1.000
_cell.angle_alpha   90.00
_cell.angle_beta   90.00
_cell.angle_gamma   90.00
#
_symmetry.space_group_name_H-M   'P 1'
#
loop_
_entity.id
_entity.type
_entity.pdbx_description
1 polymer ?
#
loop_
_entity_poly.entity_id
_entity_poly.type
_entity_poly.pdbx_seq_one_letter_code
_entity_poly.pdbx_strand_id
1 'polypeptide(L)'
;MDSNTSRTRVHSETVYQATKAALLRRGVTIEDIASIVYEMQLPYNDGLTLEHCEESVKSVLKKREMQHAILVGVELDELAEKRMLSEPLQQIVESDEGLFGVDETIALGSVFTYGSIAVTTFGHLDKNKIGIISQLDTKAGEQVHTFLDDLAASIAASAASRIAHRTRDLEEHNETFRDISPEETAPETKVEGGTT
;
A
#
# COMPACT_ATOMS: atom_id res chain seq x y z
N MET A 1 -3.35 -40.64 -18.68
CA MET A 1 -2.43 -39.50 -18.55
C MET A 1 -2.94 -38.67 -17.39
N ASP A 2 -2.29 -38.84 -16.25
CA ASP A 2 -2.72 -38.35 -14.95
C ASP A 2 -2.63 -36.83 -14.90
N SER A 3 -3.77 -36.15 -14.75
CA SER A 3 -3.84 -34.73 -14.42
C SER A 3 -4.38 -34.57 -13.01
N ASN A 4 -3.63 -35.10 -12.04
CA ASN A 4 -3.82 -34.75 -10.64
C ASN A 4 -2.78 -33.70 -10.24
N THR A 5 -2.86 -32.52 -10.87
CA THR A 5 -2.17 -31.33 -10.39
C THR A 5 -2.98 -30.82 -9.22
N SER A 6 -2.69 -31.33 -8.02
CA SER A 6 -3.09 -30.68 -6.77
C SER A 6 -2.62 -29.23 -6.85
N ARG A 7 -3.56 -28.29 -7.07
CA ARG A 7 -3.30 -26.85 -7.04
C ARG A 7 -2.79 -26.53 -5.64
N THR A 8 -1.47 -26.52 -5.48
CA THR A 8 -0.83 -26.23 -4.20
C THR A 8 -1.09 -24.76 -3.92
N ARG A 9 -1.77 -24.47 -2.80
CA ARG A 9 -2.01 -23.09 -2.38
C ARG A 9 -0.67 -22.45 -2.04
N VAL A 10 -0.41 -21.26 -2.59
CA VAL A 10 0.79 -20.49 -2.24
C VAL A 10 0.66 -20.05 -0.78
N HIS A 11 1.71 -20.24 0.00
CA HIS A 11 1.73 -19.88 1.41
C HIS A 11 1.71 -18.35 1.57
N SER A 12 0.97 -17.82 2.54
CA SER A 12 0.82 -16.36 2.74
C SER A 12 2.15 -15.66 2.99
N GLU A 13 3.06 -16.29 3.74
CA GLU A 13 4.41 -15.76 3.94
C GLU A 13 5.16 -15.57 2.61
N THR A 14 5.02 -16.48 1.66
CA THR A 14 5.65 -16.36 0.34
C THR A 14 5.10 -15.16 -0.42
N VAL A 15 3.78 -14.94 -0.36
CA VAL A 15 3.12 -13.79 -0.99
C VAL A 15 3.55 -12.48 -0.33
N TYR A 16 3.66 -12.46 1.00
CA TYR A 16 4.11 -11.29 1.76
C TYR A 16 5.55 -10.90 1.40
N GLN A 17 6.48 -11.86 1.39
CA GLN A 17 7.88 -11.59 1.00
C GLN A 17 7.98 -11.14 -0.47
N ALA A 18 7.21 -11.74 -1.37
CA ALA A 18 7.14 -11.31 -2.76
C ALA A 18 6.60 -9.88 -2.90
N THR A 19 5.64 -9.47 -2.06
CA THR A 19 5.07 -8.11 -2.02
C THR A 19 6.07 -7.09 -1.50
N LYS A 20 6.89 -7.44 -0.51
CA LYS A 20 7.96 -6.54 -0.05
C LYS A 20 9.07 -6.39 -1.09
N ALA A 21 9.47 -7.50 -1.71
CA ALA A 21 10.42 -7.48 -2.82
C ALA A 21 9.87 -6.70 -4.03
N ALA A 22 8.56 -6.87 -4.30
CA ALA A 22 7.59 -5.91 -4.85
C ALA A 22 8.04 -4.47 -4.97
N LEU A 23 7.76 -3.79 -3.86
CA LEU A 23 7.97 -2.37 -3.68
C LEU A 23 9.45 -2.02 -3.74
N LEU A 24 10.29 -2.83 -3.08
CA LEU A 24 11.72 -2.53 -2.96
C LEU A 24 12.44 -2.50 -4.31
N ARG A 25 12.16 -3.46 -5.21
CA ARG A 25 12.78 -3.49 -6.55
C ARG A 25 12.32 -2.32 -7.44
N ARG A 26 11.19 -1.70 -7.08
CA ARG A 26 10.67 -0.50 -7.72
C ARG A 26 11.10 0.80 -7.03
N GLY A 27 11.95 0.70 -6.00
CA GLY A 27 12.50 1.84 -5.27
C GLY A 27 11.55 2.44 -4.23
N VAL A 28 10.53 1.70 -3.81
CA VAL A 28 9.59 2.13 -2.74
C VAL A 28 9.91 1.36 -1.46
N THR A 29 10.28 2.08 -0.41
CA THR A 29 10.53 1.50 0.92
C THR A 29 9.32 1.66 1.85
N ILE A 30 9.34 0.97 2.99
CA ILE A 30 8.26 1.11 4.00
C ILE A 30 8.31 2.51 4.61
N GLU A 31 9.53 3.00 4.82
CA GLU A 31 9.89 4.28 5.41
C GLU A 31 9.39 5.44 4.52
N ASP A 32 9.49 5.29 3.18
CA ASP A 32 8.95 6.25 2.21
C ASP A 32 7.43 6.44 2.37
N ILE A 33 6.70 5.33 2.50
CA ILE A 33 5.24 5.35 2.68
C ILE A 33 4.90 5.84 4.08
N ALA A 34 5.63 5.40 5.11
CA ALA A 34 5.42 5.81 6.49
C ALA A 34 5.62 7.33 6.67
N SER A 35 6.53 7.94 5.91
CA SER A 35 6.75 9.39 5.92
C SER A 35 5.52 10.16 5.44
N ILE A 36 4.82 9.66 4.41
CA ILE A 36 3.55 10.22 3.95
C ILE A 36 2.49 10.11 5.06
N VAL A 37 2.35 8.91 5.65
CA VAL A 37 1.39 8.68 6.74
C VAL A 37 1.67 9.62 7.92
N TYR A 38 2.94 9.79 8.27
CA TYR A 38 3.38 10.66 9.34
C TYR A 38 3.00 12.11 9.07
N GLU A 39 3.30 12.63 7.88
CA GLU A 39 2.93 13.99 7.48
C GLU A 39 1.41 14.23 7.59
N MET A 40 0.61 13.27 7.14
CA MET A 40 -0.85 13.38 7.17
C MET A 40 -1.43 13.32 8.59
N GLN A 41 -0.83 12.50 9.46
CA GLN A 41 -1.41 12.17 10.76
C GLN A 41 -0.83 13.00 11.90
N LEU A 42 0.40 13.50 11.80
CA LEU A 42 1.07 14.29 12.84
C LEU A 42 0.23 15.48 13.35
N PRO A 43 -0.49 16.26 12.52
CA PRO A 43 -1.28 17.39 13.00
C PRO A 43 -2.41 17.03 13.97
N TYR A 44 -2.83 15.76 13.98
CA TYR A 44 -3.97 15.26 14.74
C TYR A 44 -3.57 14.35 15.90
N ASN A 45 -2.33 13.89 15.94
CA ASN A 45 -1.90 12.79 16.80
C ASN A 45 -0.71 13.19 17.67
N ASP A 46 -0.98 13.55 18.92
CA ASP A 46 0.08 13.89 19.85
C ASP A 46 0.93 12.65 20.20
N GLY A 47 2.26 12.79 20.11
CA GLY A 47 3.20 11.71 20.34
C GLY A 47 3.38 10.73 19.18
N LEU A 48 2.73 10.94 18.04
CA LEU A 48 2.95 10.10 16.86
C LEU A 48 4.42 10.18 16.45
N THR A 49 4.99 9.04 16.12
CA THR A 49 6.36 8.92 15.60
C THR A 49 6.36 8.21 14.25
N LEU A 50 7.48 8.28 13.53
CA LEU A 50 7.60 7.61 12.23
C LEU A 50 7.47 6.09 12.39
N GLU A 51 8.00 5.52 13.48
CA GLU A 51 7.94 4.09 13.77
C GLU A 51 6.50 3.59 13.96
N HIS A 52 5.63 4.41 14.57
CA HIS A 52 4.20 4.11 14.64
C HIS A 52 3.56 3.99 13.24
N CYS A 53 3.96 4.89 12.33
CA CYS A 53 3.50 4.87 10.94
C CYS A 53 4.05 3.66 10.18
N GLU A 54 5.32 3.30 10.39
CA GLU A 54 5.92 2.10 9.79
C GLU A 54 5.20 0.82 10.23
N GLU A 55 4.89 0.66 11.52
CA GLU A 55 4.12 -0.49 12.01
C GLU A 55 2.73 -0.55 11.39
N SER A 56 2.11 0.61 11.16
CA SER A 56 0.85 0.68 10.43
C SER A 56 0.97 0.24 8.97
N VAL A 57 1.99 0.70 8.25
CA VAL A 57 2.29 0.26 6.88
C VAL A 57 2.57 -1.24 6.83
N LYS A 58 3.40 -1.76 7.74
CA LYS A 58 3.70 -3.21 7.85
C LYS A 58 2.43 -4.03 8.07
N SER A 59 1.50 -3.54 8.90
CA SER A 59 0.19 -4.19 9.10
C SER A 59 -0.66 -4.22 7.84
N VAL A 60 -0.72 -3.11 7.10
CA VAL A 60 -1.43 -3.02 5.81
C VAL A 60 -0.88 -4.03 4.81
N LEU A 61 0.45 -4.13 4.70
CA LEU A 61 1.11 -5.07 3.80
C LEU A 61 0.89 -6.55 4.16
N LYS A 62 0.39 -6.87 5.36
CA LYS A 62 0.01 -8.26 5.73
C LYS A 62 -1.35 -8.68 5.16
N LYS A 63 -2.16 -7.75 4.65
CA LYS A 63 -3.47 -8.08 4.08
C LYS A 63 -3.32 -8.69 2.69
N ARG A 64 -3.94 -9.84 2.46
CA ARG A 64 -3.88 -10.55 1.17
C ARG A 64 -4.39 -9.73 -0.01
N GLU A 65 -5.48 -8.98 0.15
CA GLU A 65 -6.02 -8.15 -0.93
C GLU A 65 -5.04 -7.04 -1.32
N MET A 66 -4.39 -6.41 -0.34
CA MET A 66 -3.32 -5.44 -0.57
C MET A 66 -2.12 -6.06 -1.29
N GLN A 67 -1.67 -7.23 -0.83
CA GLN A 67 -0.57 -7.97 -1.45
C GLN A 67 -0.85 -8.30 -2.91
N HIS A 68 -2.04 -8.82 -3.21
CA HIS A 68 -2.42 -9.16 -4.58
C HIS A 68 -2.49 -7.92 -5.48
N ALA A 69 -3.06 -6.81 -4.99
CA ALA A 69 -3.11 -5.56 -5.73
C ALA A 69 -1.71 -5.06 -6.08
N ILE A 70 -0.79 -5.05 -5.12
CA ILE A 70 0.61 -4.64 -5.32
C ILE A 70 1.31 -5.55 -6.33
N LEU A 71 1.19 -6.86 -6.18
CA LEU A 71 1.84 -7.82 -7.09
C LEU A 71 1.33 -7.69 -8.52
N VAL A 72 0.02 -7.50 -8.71
CA VAL A 72 -0.57 -7.31 -10.04
C VAL A 72 -0.14 -5.99 -10.66
N GLY A 73 -0.25 -4.87 -9.92
CA GLY A 73 0.10 -3.55 -10.44
C GLY A 73 1.57 -3.45 -10.82
N VAL A 74 2.48 -3.89 -9.94
CA VAL A 74 3.92 -3.88 -10.24
C VAL A 74 4.25 -4.75 -11.45
N GLU A 75 3.61 -5.90 -11.62
CA GLU A 75 3.86 -6.76 -12.79
C GLU A 75 3.35 -6.10 -14.08
N LEU A 76 2.20 -5.42 -14.05
CA LEU A 76 1.67 -4.70 -15.21
C LEU A 76 2.58 -3.54 -15.62
N ASP A 77 3.06 -2.76 -14.65
CA ASP A 77 4.07 -1.72 -14.86
C ASP A 77 5.35 -2.28 -15.50
N GLU A 78 5.88 -3.39 -14.96
CA GLU A 78 7.09 -4.02 -15.51
C GLU A 78 6.87 -4.59 -16.92
N LEU A 79 5.68 -5.12 -17.21
CA LEU A 79 5.36 -5.63 -18.55
C LEU A 79 5.21 -4.49 -19.56
N ALA A 80 4.65 -3.35 -19.14
CA ALA A 80 4.61 -2.14 -19.96
C ALA A 80 6.03 -1.63 -20.25
N GLU A 81 6.89 -1.54 -19.22
CA GLU A 81 8.30 -1.17 -19.37
C GLU A 81 9.05 -2.09 -20.36
N LYS A 82 8.81 -3.41 -20.29
CA LYS A 82 9.42 -4.41 -21.19
C LYS A 82 8.78 -4.49 -22.57
N ARG A 83 7.76 -3.68 -22.86
CA ARG A 83 6.94 -3.72 -24.09
C ARG A 83 6.33 -5.08 -24.39
N MET A 84 5.83 -5.74 -23.35
CA MET A 84 5.25 -7.08 -23.41
C MET A 84 3.71 -7.07 -23.40
N LEU A 85 3.08 -5.90 -23.23
CA LEU A 85 1.64 -5.77 -23.35
C LEU A 85 1.23 -5.71 -24.83
N SER A 86 0.01 -6.14 -25.13
CA SER A 86 -0.56 -6.00 -26.47
C SER A 86 -1.06 -4.58 -26.71
N GLU A 87 -0.90 -4.04 -27.92
CA GLU A 87 -1.56 -2.80 -28.31
C GLU A 87 -3.10 -2.94 -28.34
N PRO A 88 -3.88 -1.91 -27.95
CA PRO A 88 -3.44 -0.57 -27.56
C PRO A 88 -3.05 -0.42 -26.08
N LEU A 89 -3.18 -1.47 -25.26
CA LEU A 89 -2.95 -1.40 -23.82
C LEU A 89 -1.50 -1.01 -23.48
N GLN A 90 -0.54 -1.45 -24.27
CA GLN A 90 0.86 -1.07 -24.14
C GLN A 90 1.01 0.45 -24.10
N GLN A 91 0.51 1.15 -25.12
CA GLN A 91 0.58 2.60 -25.17
C GLN A 91 -0.17 3.25 -24.01
N ILE A 92 -1.38 2.78 -23.70
CA ILE A 92 -2.24 3.34 -22.65
C ILE A 92 -1.51 3.34 -21.30
N VAL A 93 -0.94 2.20 -20.91
CA VAL A 93 -0.21 2.06 -19.64
C VAL A 93 1.15 2.76 -19.69
N GLU A 94 1.95 2.61 -20.75
CA GLU A 94 3.26 3.26 -20.85
C GLU A 94 3.17 4.80 -20.83
N SER A 95 2.06 5.35 -21.32
CA SER A 95 1.83 6.81 -21.37
C SER A 95 1.12 7.38 -20.16
N ASP A 96 0.70 6.54 -19.20
CA ASP A 96 -0.09 6.95 -18.05
C ASP A 96 -1.33 7.78 -18.48
N GLU A 97 -2.12 7.19 -19.39
CA GLU A 97 -3.23 7.92 -20.02
C GLU A 97 -4.29 8.30 -18.97
N GLY A 98 -4.48 9.58 -18.67
CA GLY A 98 -5.41 10.03 -17.62
C GLY A 98 -6.92 9.74 -17.81
N LEU A 99 -7.32 8.95 -18.80
CA LEU A 99 -8.67 8.36 -18.92
C LEU A 99 -8.68 6.84 -18.68
N PHE A 100 -7.51 6.23 -18.59
CA PHE A 100 -7.31 4.91 -18.04
C PHE A 100 -7.51 5.01 -16.53
N GLY A 101 -8.50 4.28 -16.01
CA GLY A 101 -8.90 4.35 -14.60
C GLY A 101 -8.74 3.02 -13.86
N VAL A 102 -7.96 2.10 -14.42
CA VAL A 102 -7.93 0.69 -13.99
C VAL A 102 -6.93 0.50 -12.85
N ASP A 103 -5.79 1.15 -12.95
CA ASP A 103 -4.87 1.55 -11.89
C ASP A 103 -5.58 2.05 -10.63
N GLU A 104 -6.35 3.14 -10.67
CA GLU A 104 -7.05 3.64 -9.48
C GLU A 104 -8.12 2.65 -9.03
N THR A 105 -8.75 1.91 -9.95
CA THR A 105 -9.73 0.87 -9.59
C THR A 105 -9.09 -0.25 -8.77
N ILE A 106 -7.90 -0.72 -9.15
CA ILE A 106 -7.15 -1.73 -8.40
C ILE A 106 -6.69 -1.17 -7.06
N ALA A 107 -6.15 0.05 -7.04
CA ALA A 107 -5.71 0.71 -5.82
C ALA A 107 -6.90 0.92 -4.86
N LEU A 108 -7.97 1.55 -5.30
CA LEU A 108 -9.20 1.78 -4.53
C LEU A 108 -9.82 0.47 -4.02
N GLY A 109 -9.81 -0.58 -4.84
CA GLY A 109 -10.26 -1.92 -4.44
C GLY A 109 -9.55 -2.43 -3.18
N SER A 110 -8.23 -2.23 -3.09
CA SER A 110 -7.43 -2.62 -1.92
C SER A 110 -7.71 -1.77 -0.66
N VAL A 111 -8.13 -0.52 -0.85
CA VAL A 111 -8.45 0.43 0.24
C VAL A 111 -9.74 0.06 0.98
N PHE A 112 -10.71 -0.59 0.32
CA PHE A 112 -12.02 -0.88 0.94
C PHE A 112 -11.94 -1.71 2.23
N THR A 113 -10.88 -2.50 2.40
CA THR A 113 -10.63 -3.26 3.64
C THR A 113 -10.40 -2.37 4.88
N TYR A 114 -10.09 -1.09 4.68
CA TYR A 114 -9.84 -0.09 5.72
C TYR A 114 -10.92 0.99 5.82
N GLY A 115 -12.07 0.78 5.17
CA GLY A 115 -13.27 1.58 5.32
C GLY A 115 -13.25 2.93 4.58
N SER A 116 -14.32 3.70 4.76
CA SER A 116 -14.57 4.93 4.01
C SER A 116 -13.56 6.05 4.28
N ILE A 117 -12.98 6.11 5.48
CA ILE A 117 -11.92 7.07 5.82
C ILE A 117 -10.69 6.84 4.93
N ALA A 118 -10.30 5.57 4.74
CA ALA A 118 -9.20 5.23 3.85
C ALA A 118 -9.53 5.62 2.41
N VAL A 119 -10.75 5.40 1.94
CA VAL A 119 -11.20 5.80 0.59
C VAL A 119 -11.09 7.32 0.38
N THR A 120 -11.56 8.13 1.33
CA THR A 120 -11.44 9.59 1.21
C THR A 120 -9.98 10.06 1.25
N THR A 121 -9.15 9.37 2.02
CA THR A 121 -7.72 9.66 2.16
C THR A 121 -6.96 9.29 0.88
N PHE A 122 -7.31 8.17 0.25
CA PHE A 122 -6.76 7.75 -1.04
C PHE A 122 -7.02 8.80 -2.12
N GLY A 123 -8.27 9.24 -2.30
CA GLY A 123 -8.58 10.27 -3.30
C GLY A 123 -7.89 11.62 -3.02
N HIS A 124 -7.58 11.92 -1.75
CA HIS A 124 -6.75 13.08 -1.41
C HIS A 124 -5.29 12.89 -1.81
N LEU A 125 -4.70 11.74 -1.52
CA LEU A 125 -3.30 11.44 -1.85
C LEU A 125 -3.07 11.32 -3.35
N ASP A 126 -3.96 10.62 -4.05
CA ASP A 126 -3.94 10.48 -5.50
C ASP A 126 -3.96 11.87 -6.18
N LYS A 127 -4.83 12.77 -5.72
CA LYS A 127 -4.87 14.12 -6.28
C LYS A 127 -3.63 14.98 -5.99
N ASN A 128 -3.06 14.88 -4.78
CA ASN A 128 -2.00 15.79 -4.33
C ASN A 128 -0.59 15.24 -4.57
N LYS A 129 -0.44 13.93 -4.81
CA LYS A 129 0.80 13.18 -5.06
C LYS A 129 1.98 13.72 -4.22
N ILE A 130 2.07 13.33 -2.94
CA ILE A 130 3.14 13.76 -2.01
C ILE A 130 4.19 12.67 -1.75
N GLY A 131 5.36 13.06 -1.25
CA GLY A 131 6.42 12.11 -0.88
C GLY A 131 6.86 11.22 -2.05
N ILE A 132 6.95 9.91 -1.81
CA ILE A 132 7.33 8.94 -2.85
C ILE A 132 6.33 8.87 -4.01
N ILE A 133 5.05 9.16 -3.78
CA ILE A 133 4.02 9.17 -4.84
C ILE A 133 4.39 10.22 -5.89
N SER A 134 4.76 11.43 -5.45
CA SER A 134 5.26 12.50 -6.32
C SER A 134 6.49 12.07 -7.13
N GLN A 135 7.39 11.32 -6.50
CA GLN A 135 8.62 10.88 -7.15
C GLN A 135 8.38 9.77 -8.18
N LEU A 136 7.32 8.97 -8.03
CA LEU A 136 6.92 7.96 -9.00
C LEU A 136 6.26 8.62 -10.22
N ASP A 137 5.35 9.57 -9.96
CA ASP A 137 4.63 10.36 -10.98
C ASP A 137 5.56 11.25 -11.83
N THR A 138 6.52 11.93 -11.21
CA THR A 138 7.41 12.88 -11.91
C THR A 138 8.58 12.23 -12.64
N LYS A 139 8.82 10.93 -12.45
CA LYS A 139 9.93 10.22 -13.11
C LYS A 139 9.58 9.90 -14.56
N ALA A 140 9.68 10.92 -15.41
CA ALA A 140 9.82 10.71 -16.85
C ALA A 140 11.15 10.00 -17.12
N GLY A 141 11.12 8.70 -17.42
CA GLY A 141 12.30 7.87 -17.59
C GLY A 141 11.99 6.52 -18.23
N GLU A 142 12.90 5.56 -18.08
CA GLU A 142 12.73 4.19 -18.58
C GLU A 142 11.71 3.38 -17.78
N GLN A 143 11.34 3.83 -16.57
CA GLN A 143 10.44 3.09 -15.69
C GLN A 143 8.99 3.57 -15.79
N VAL A 144 8.06 2.63 -15.90
CA VAL A 144 6.60 2.89 -15.96
C VAL A 144 6.01 2.68 -14.58
N HIS A 145 5.34 3.65 -13.97
CA HIS A 145 4.79 3.54 -12.60
C HIS A 145 3.28 3.81 -12.50
N THR A 146 2.53 3.63 -13.59
CA THR A 146 1.08 3.88 -13.70
C THR A 146 0.26 3.18 -12.62
N PHE A 147 0.62 1.96 -12.22
CA PHE A 147 -0.09 1.30 -11.13
C PHE A 147 0.54 1.58 -9.75
N LEU A 148 1.87 1.71 -9.70
CA LEU A 148 2.62 1.73 -8.44
C LEU A 148 2.39 2.99 -7.61
N ASP A 149 2.23 4.15 -8.23
CA ASP A 149 2.02 5.41 -7.52
C ASP A 149 0.66 5.43 -6.78
N ASP A 150 -0.40 4.93 -7.42
CA ASP A 150 -1.72 4.74 -6.82
C ASP A 150 -1.72 3.65 -5.74
N LEU A 151 -0.97 2.57 -5.95
CA LEU A 151 -0.79 1.55 -4.93
C LEU A 151 -0.03 2.09 -3.71
N ALA A 152 0.97 2.94 -3.90
CA ALA A 152 1.64 3.64 -2.80
C ALA A 152 0.67 4.57 -2.05
N ALA A 153 -0.17 5.30 -2.77
CA ALA A 153 -1.25 6.11 -2.20
C ALA A 153 -2.25 5.26 -1.41
N SER A 154 -2.63 4.09 -1.92
CA SER A 154 -3.53 3.14 -1.26
C SER A 154 -2.97 2.61 0.06
N ILE A 155 -1.68 2.24 0.09
CA ILE A 155 -1.02 1.75 1.31
C ILE A 155 -0.98 2.89 2.35
N ALA A 156 -0.57 4.09 1.94
CA ALA A 156 -0.51 5.25 2.83
C ALA A 156 -1.89 5.61 3.38
N ALA A 157 -2.93 5.65 2.53
CA ALA A 157 -4.30 5.94 2.94
C ALA A 157 -4.85 4.90 3.93
N SER A 158 -4.58 3.62 3.67
CA SER A 158 -4.97 2.51 4.54
C SER A 158 -4.27 2.58 5.88
N ALA A 159 -2.96 2.88 5.89
CA ALA A 159 -2.17 3.01 7.11
C ALA A 159 -2.57 4.25 7.93
N ALA A 160 -2.88 5.36 7.27
CA ALA A 160 -3.41 6.57 7.91
C ALA A 160 -4.79 6.32 8.54
N SER A 161 -5.69 5.60 7.86
CA SER A 161 -6.99 5.20 8.41
C SER A 161 -6.83 4.36 9.69
N ARG A 162 -5.89 3.39 9.71
CA ARG A 162 -5.58 2.63 10.94
C ARG A 162 -5.13 3.54 12.08
N ILE A 163 -4.24 4.50 11.81
CA ILE A 163 -3.76 5.46 12.81
C ILE A 163 -4.95 6.26 13.36
N ALA A 164 -5.80 6.82 12.51
CA ALA A 164 -6.96 7.60 12.92
C ALA A 164 -7.95 6.81 13.79
N HIS A 165 -8.20 5.54 13.47
CA HIS A 165 -8.99 4.66 14.32
C HIS A 165 -8.32 4.41 15.68
N ARG A 166 -7.00 4.18 15.68
CA ARG A 166 -6.24 3.96 16.92
C ARG A 166 -6.21 5.20 17.81
N THR A 167 -6.15 6.40 17.23
CA THR A 167 -6.25 7.68 17.96
C THR A 167 -7.53 7.71 18.79
N ARG A 168 -8.65 7.33 18.18
CA ARG A 168 -9.94 7.32 18.86
C ARG A 168 -9.96 6.35 20.03
N ASP A 169 -9.41 5.15 19.84
CA ASP A 169 -9.30 4.15 20.92
C ASP A 169 -8.47 4.68 22.09
N LEU A 170 -7.35 5.38 21.82
CA LEU A 170 -6.49 5.97 22.85
C LEU A 170 -7.19 7.11 23.59
N GLU A 171 -7.88 8.00 22.87
CA GLU A 171 -8.66 9.08 23.48
C GLU A 171 -9.72 8.56 24.46
N GLU A 172 -10.37 7.44 24.15
CA GLU A 172 -11.36 6.81 25.03
C GLU A 172 -10.74 6.29 26.34
N HIS A 173 -9.44 6.03 26.34
CA HIS A 173 -8.66 5.63 27.52
C HIS A 173 -7.90 6.80 28.17
N ASN A 174 -8.05 8.03 27.65
CA ASN A 174 -7.25 9.22 28.03
C ASN A 174 -5.74 9.04 27.79
N GLU A 175 -5.39 8.29 26.74
CA GLU A 175 -4.02 8.03 26.30
C GLU A 175 -3.74 8.74 24.96
N THR A 176 -2.47 8.82 24.60
CA THR A 176 -1.98 9.32 23.32
C THR A 176 -0.92 8.38 22.75
N PHE A 177 -0.39 8.66 21.56
CA PHE A 177 0.74 7.90 21.03
C PHE A 177 2.03 8.08 21.83
N ARG A 178 2.09 9.02 22.79
CA ARG A 178 3.20 9.10 23.77
C ARG A 178 3.19 7.97 24.78
N ASP A 179 2.01 7.40 25.02
CA ASP A 179 1.76 6.47 26.13
C ASP A 179 1.89 5.00 25.69
N ILE A 180 2.03 4.75 24.39
CA ILE A 180 2.15 3.41 23.81
C ILE A 180 3.40 3.30 22.96
N SER A 181 3.91 2.07 22.84
CA SER A 181 4.99 1.75 21.90
C SER A 181 4.46 1.48 20.48
N PRO A 182 5.29 1.66 19.43
CA PRO A 182 4.93 1.32 18.06
C PRO A 182 4.34 -0.07 17.88
N GLU A 183 4.89 -1.09 18.55
CA GLU A 183 4.45 -2.48 18.44
C GLU A 183 3.04 -2.70 19.03
N GLU A 184 2.58 -1.83 19.93
CA GLU A 184 1.24 -1.89 20.51
C GLU A 184 0.15 -1.34 19.59
N THR A 185 0.53 -0.66 18.50
CA THR A 185 -0.40 -0.21 17.45
C THR A 185 -0.79 -1.29 16.44
N ALA A 186 -0.15 -2.46 16.53
CA ALA A 186 -0.43 -3.62 15.67
C ALA A 186 -0.62 -4.89 16.52
N PRO A 187 -1.67 -4.97 17.36
CA PRO A 187 -1.89 -6.09 18.28
C PRO A 187 -2.02 -7.45 17.58
N GLU A 188 -2.41 -7.48 16.30
CA GLU A 188 -2.46 -8.67 15.45
C GLU A 188 -1.10 -9.38 15.30
N THR A 189 0.01 -8.69 15.58
CA THR A 189 1.36 -9.28 15.52
C THR A 189 1.69 -10.21 16.67
N LYS A 190 0.89 -10.20 17.76
CA LYS A 190 1.12 -10.98 18.98
C LYS A 190 0.23 -12.24 19.10
N VAL A 191 -0.53 -12.59 18.06
CA VAL A 191 -1.41 -13.78 18.09
C VAL A 191 -0.67 -15.01 17.55
N GLU A 192 -0.36 -15.97 18.41
CA GLU A 192 0.14 -17.30 17.98
C GLU A 192 -0.90 -17.96 17.04
N GLY A 193 -0.48 -18.26 15.81
CA GLY A 193 -1.37 -18.78 14.76
C GLY A 193 -2.01 -17.72 13.85
N GLY A 194 -1.71 -16.43 14.07
CA GLY A 194 -2.12 -15.31 13.21
C GLY A 194 -1.41 -15.22 11.85
N THR A 195 -0.88 -16.32 11.32
CA THR A 195 -0.53 -16.42 9.90
C THR A 195 -1.82 -16.59 9.12
N THR A 196 -2.33 -15.49 8.56
CA THR A 196 -3.54 -15.48 7.70
C THR A 196 -3.41 -16.45 6.54
#